data_AF-A0A9E2D460-F1
#
_entry.id   AF-A0A9E2D460-F1
#
_cell.length_a   1.000
_cell.length_b   1.000
_cell.length_c   1.000
_cell.angle_alpha   90.00
_cell.angle_beta   90.00
_cell.angle_gamma   90.00
#
_symmetry.space_group_name_H-M   'P 1'
#
loop_
_entity.id
_entity.type
_entity.pdbx_description
1 polymer ?
#
loop_
_entity_poly.entity_id
_entity_poly.type
_entity_poly.pdbx_seq_one_letter_code
_entity_poly.pdbx_strand_id
1 'polypeptide(L)'
;MKKTRKVISAAVALGALATFSVAEAGVITDWDQSNVTPRTPTNITTPDFVFDQYNYIEPGYLTDPNTGAISADGFMPSGWAKYSGGSNAILDGTGTIVGAMTWKERDTQGPGLSIVNGDDQTGDNCIMSAGWNPDSTVVLDGSGNDITEMDDWWGIDKKQCSDPFQSSKRFKVVSYVIDAPVDLTFNVENNGQTDLYRLLMKYGNQTGSRVTGFTMQLGFLDANGNFTEAGAGDGLSFAARNGASYDYTVPTTSDIMKQGELDALQAHGLFGAPDQHHTSYGYFNPYVRATFLMTANQTHIVASDMSAVHTDLFGEWLPSSNLKGALYFDADGIVYTDNILMASCPGNFDEEAGSTGVATADCDQTCADNLGCDTTWVTYRESVNITMNADGTWNIPAVVGTDIRQPIELTAAELDTIKANPNWLPGDIDDLANVNINAFLNVGVLPAGNFTLRVTPTFDETTATTEPGTDGPADFAITINAPNTVTP
;
A
#
# COMPACT_ATOMS: atom_id res chain seq x y z
N MET A 1 -57.55 59.34 24.43
CA MET A 1 -56.38 58.54 23.99
C MET A 1 -56.75 57.88 22.67
N LYS A 2 -56.22 58.33 21.52
CA LYS A 2 -55.14 57.67 20.74
C LYS A 2 -55.34 56.14 20.69
N LYS A 3 -55.43 55.43 19.56
CA LYS A 3 -55.44 55.78 18.12
C LYS A 3 -55.74 54.46 17.36
N THR A 4 -56.51 54.55 16.27
CA THR A 4 -56.45 53.74 15.03
C THR A 4 -56.44 52.20 15.06
N ARG A 5 -57.56 51.64 14.57
CA ARG A 5 -57.60 50.46 13.69
C ARG A 5 -56.70 50.69 12.47
N LYS A 6 -55.97 49.65 12.04
CA LYS A 6 -55.51 49.51 10.66
C LYS A 6 -55.96 48.17 10.10
N VAL A 7 -56.22 48.24 8.82
CA VAL A 7 -56.93 47.36 7.91
C VAL A 7 -55.93 47.01 6.80
N ILE A 8 -56.00 45.77 6.31
CA ILE A 8 -55.51 45.26 5.01
C ILE A 8 -53.98 45.24 4.80
N SER A 9 -53.47 44.06 4.45
CA SER A 9 -52.91 43.77 3.11
C SER A 9 -52.32 42.37 3.07
N ALA A 10 -53.06 41.44 2.45
CA ALA A 10 -52.46 40.33 1.75
C ALA A 10 -51.64 40.91 0.60
N ALA A 11 -50.31 40.79 0.68
CA ALA A 11 -49.41 41.12 -0.41
C ALA A 11 -48.52 39.89 -0.64
N VAL A 12 -48.73 39.33 -1.82
CA VAL A 12 -47.92 38.32 -2.50
C VAL A 12 -46.43 38.69 -2.41
N ALA A 13 -45.65 37.80 -1.81
CA ALA A 13 -44.22 37.67 -2.11
C ALA A 13 -44.00 36.30 -2.75
N LEU A 14 -44.60 36.10 -3.93
CA LEU A 14 -43.96 35.31 -4.98
C LEU A 14 -42.78 36.14 -5.45
N GLY A 15 -41.57 35.74 -5.08
CA GLY A 15 -40.35 36.45 -5.48
C GLY A 15 -39.12 35.75 -4.92
N ALA A 16 -38.56 34.85 -5.73
CA ALA A 16 -37.28 34.16 -5.56
C ALA A 16 -37.18 33.17 -4.37
N LEU A 17 -38.01 32.13 -4.41
CA LEU A 17 -37.43 30.78 -4.23
C LEU A 17 -36.51 30.58 -5.44
N ALA A 18 -35.25 31.03 -5.31
CA ALA A 18 -34.20 30.47 -6.14
C ALA A 18 -34.19 28.99 -5.80
N THR A 19 -34.72 28.19 -6.71
CA THR A 19 -34.38 26.78 -6.79
C THR A 19 -32.86 26.71 -6.72
N PHE A 20 -32.33 26.17 -5.62
CA PHE A 20 -30.98 25.61 -5.64
C PHE A 20 -31.03 24.46 -6.64
N SER A 21 -30.84 24.80 -7.91
CA SER A 21 -30.57 23.86 -8.98
C SER A 21 -29.09 24.00 -9.28
N VAL A 22 -28.28 23.23 -8.58
CA VAL A 22 -27.09 22.63 -9.17
C VAL A 22 -27.08 21.20 -8.65
N ALA A 23 -27.62 20.32 -9.50
CA ALA A 23 -27.28 18.92 -9.43
C ALA A 23 -25.78 18.85 -9.80
N GLU A 24 -24.94 18.80 -8.78
CA GLU A 24 -23.49 18.58 -8.83
C GLU A 24 -23.25 17.09 -9.08
N ALA A 25 -22.37 16.68 -10.00
CA ALA A 25 -22.49 15.39 -10.68
C ALA A 25 -21.24 14.78 -11.35
N GLY A 26 -20.72 13.65 -10.88
CA GLY A 26 -19.61 12.95 -11.56
C GLY A 26 -19.28 11.54 -11.05
N VAL A 27 -19.32 10.55 -11.94
CA VAL A 27 -18.85 9.17 -11.73
C VAL A 27 -17.51 8.98 -12.44
N ILE A 28 -16.52 8.47 -11.73
CA ILE A 28 -15.24 8.06 -12.33
C ILE A 28 -15.48 6.84 -13.22
N THR A 29 -15.17 6.94 -14.50
CA THR A 29 -15.35 5.83 -15.45
C THR A 29 -14.12 4.93 -15.51
N ASP A 30 -12.93 5.53 -15.51
CA ASP A 30 -11.67 4.83 -15.70
C ASP A 30 -10.47 5.71 -15.32
N TRP A 31 -9.32 5.05 -15.19
CA TRP A 31 -8.01 5.68 -15.07
C TRP A 31 -7.41 5.88 -16.46
N ASP A 32 -7.14 7.15 -16.80
CA ASP A 32 -6.40 7.52 -18.00
C ASP A 32 -4.93 7.13 -17.86
N GLN A 33 -4.53 6.16 -18.70
CA GLN A 33 -3.19 5.61 -18.77
C GLN A 33 -2.36 6.25 -19.90
N SER A 34 -2.75 7.41 -20.43
CA SER A 34 -2.03 8.09 -21.51
C SER A 34 -0.59 8.47 -21.15
N ASN A 35 -0.30 8.72 -19.87
CA ASN A 35 1.04 8.96 -19.34
C ASN A 35 1.73 7.69 -18.80
N VAL A 36 1.16 6.50 -19.06
CA VAL A 36 1.66 5.23 -18.55
C VAL A 36 2.35 4.44 -19.66
N THR A 37 3.56 3.98 -19.39
CA THR A 37 4.28 3.03 -20.25
C THR A 37 4.36 1.66 -19.57
N PRO A 38 3.69 0.63 -20.11
CA PRO A 38 3.79 -0.72 -19.58
C PRO A 38 5.23 -1.22 -19.57
N ARG A 39 5.65 -1.85 -18.48
CA ARG A 39 6.95 -2.53 -18.40
C ARG A 39 6.75 -4.04 -18.46
N THR A 40 7.76 -4.73 -18.99
CA THR A 40 7.77 -6.19 -18.99
C THR A 40 7.78 -6.70 -17.55
N PRO A 41 6.88 -7.62 -17.18
CA PRO A 41 6.95 -8.30 -15.89
C PRO A 41 8.29 -9.02 -15.72
N THR A 42 8.83 -9.00 -14.52
CA THR A 42 10.27 -9.23 -14.29
C THR A 42 10.69 -10.68 -14.26
N ASN A 43 9.72 -11.60 -14.36
CA ASN A 43 9.96 -13.03 -14.20
C ASN A 43 9.76 -13.80 -15.52
N ILE A 44 9.66 -13.12 -16.66
CA ILE A 44 9.38 -13.76 -17.96
C ILE A 44 10.66 -14.18 -18.71
N THR A 45 11.85 -13.76 -18.28
CA THR A 45 13.09 -13.88 -19.09
C THR A 45 13.88 -15.18 -18.92
N THR A 46 13.54 -16.07 -17.99
CA THR A 46 14.21 -17.38 -17.81
C THR A 46 13.19 -18.54 -17.79
N PRO A 47 12.92 -19.22 -18.92
CA PRO A 47 11.96 -20.34 -18.96
C PRO A 47 12.41 -21.61 -18.21
N ASP A 48 13.63 -21.65 -17.69
CA ASP A 48 14.19 -22.78 -16.93
C ASP A 48 13.83 -22.71 -15.42
N PHE A 49 12.59 -22.33 -15.10
CA PHE A 49 12.12 -22.28 -13.71
C PHE A 49 12.02 -23.68 -13.12
N VAL A 50 12.67 -23.87 -11.97
CA VAL A 50 12.54 -25.09 -11.16
C VAL A 50 11.13 -25.12 -10.60
N PHE A 51 10.36 -26.04 -11.14
CA PHE A 51 9.11 -26.55 -10.62
C PHE A 51 9.02 -26.54 -9.09
N ASP A 52 7.99 -25.86 -8.55
CA ASP A 52 7.70 -25.84 -7.12
C ASP A 52 6.96 -27.12 -6.71
N GLN A 53 7.72 -28.12 -6.24
CA GLN A 53 7.18 -29.41 -5.81
C GLN A 53 6.23 -29.32 -4.61
N TYR A 54 6.21 -28.22 -3.85
CA TYR A 54 5.42 -28.09 -2.63
C TYR A 54 3.99 -27.58 -2.89
N ASN A 55 3.76 -26.97 -4.05
CA ASN A 55 2.42 -26.60 -4.56
C ASN A 55 1.97 -27.47 -5.75
N TYR A 56 2.75 -28.51 -6.06
CA TYR A 56 2.45 -29.47 -7.11
C TYR A 56 1.70 -30.66 -6.54
N ILE A 57 0.48 -30.90 -7.04
CA ILE A 57 -0.20 -32.17 -6.82
C ILE A 57 0.34 -33.16 -7.84
N GLU A 58 1.01 -34.21 -7.37
CA GLU A 58 1.60 -35.25 -8.21
C GLU A 58 0.56 -35.89 -9.16
N PRO A 59 0.96 -36.28 -10.40
CA PRO A 59 0.07 -37.03 -11.28
C PRO A 59 -0.34 -38.31 -10.56
N GLY A 60 -1.63 -38.60 -10.53
CA GLY A 60 -2.13 -39.72 -9.72
C GLY A 60 -2.98 -39.32 -8.51
N TYR A 61 -2.89 -38.07 -8.04
CA TYR A 61 -3.53 -37.64 -6.79
C TYR A 61 -4.82 -36.84 -6.99
N LEU A 62 -5.08 -36.35 -8.21
CA LEU A 62 -6.37 -35.79 -8.58
C LEU A 62 -7.22 -36.83 -9.29
N THR A 63 -8.39 -37.13 -8.72
CA THR A 63 -9.38 -38.01 -9.34
C THR A 63 -10.54 -37.15 -9.84
N ASP A 64 -10.78 -37.18 -11.16
CA ASP A 64 -11.96 -36.63 -11.79
C ASP A 64 -13.21 -37.19 -11.08
N PRO A 65 -13.99 -36.35 -10.39
CA PRO A 65 -15.09 -36.82 -9.55
C PRO A 65 -16.31 -37.28 -10.36
N ASN A 66 -16.36 -36.97 -11.65
CA ASN A 66 -17.46 -37.34 -12.54
C ASN A 66 -17.19 -38.64 -13.30
N THR A 67 -15.91 -38.93 -13.59
CA THR A 67 -15.52 -40.11 -14.40
C THR A 67 -14.68 -41.13 -13.63
N GLY A 68 -14.14 -40.76 -12.48
CA GLY A 68 -13.17 -41.56 -11.71
C GLY A 68 -11.78 -41.62 -12.36
N ALA A 69 -11.54 -40.85 -13.43
CA ALA A 69 -10.25 -40.82 -14.10
C ALA A 69 -9.22 -40.08 -13.25
N ILE A 70 -8.05 -40.66 -13.07
CA ILE A 70 -6.97 -40.07 -12.30
C ILE A 70 -6.12 -39.20 -13.25
N SER A 71 -5.80 -37.96 -12.86
CA SER A 71 -5.04 -37.05 -13.74
C SER A 71 -3.67 -37.65 -14.07
N ALA A 72 -3.35 -37.68 -15.36
CA ALA A 72 -2.09 -38.23 -15.86
C ALA A 72 -0.91 -37.24 -15.76
N ASP A 73 -1.23 -35.96 -15.56
CA ASP A 73 -0.29 -34.86 -15.37
C ASP A 73 -0.64 -34.15 -14.05
N GLY A 74 0.36 -33.59 -13.37
CA GLY A 74 0.14 -32.90 -12.10
C GLY A 74 -0.26 -31.44 -12.25
N PHE A 75 -0.70 -30.85 -11.14
CA PHE A 75 -1.53 -29.65 -11.13
C PHE A 75 -1.03 -28.63 -10.07
N MET A 76 -1.08 -27.33 -10.39
CA MET A 76 -0.66 -26.21 -9.52
C MET A 76 -1.79 -25.16 -9.41
N PRO A 77 -2.35 -24.90 -8.20
CA PRO A 77 -3.41 -23.90 -8.00
C PRO A 77 -2.93 -22.44 -8.17
N SER A 78 -1.66 -22.16 -7.88
CA SER A 78 -1.01 -20.89 -8.21
C SER A 78 -0.27 -21.06 -9.52
N GLY A 79 -0.74 -20.44 -10.60
CA GLY A 79 -0.08 -20.52 -11.90
C GLY A 79 1.42 -20.18 -11.81
N TRP A 80 2.28 -21.17 -12.07
CA TRP A 80 3.63 -21.11 -12.66
C TRP A 80 4.61 -19.95 -12.38
N ALA A 81 4.47 -19.13 -11.32
CA ALA A 81 5.43 -18.07 -11.06
C ALA A 81 5.58 -17.76 -9.56
N LYS A 82 6.82 -17.86 -9.07
CA LYS A 82 7.33 -16.97 -8.00
C LYS A 82 6.96 -15.54 -8.41
N TYR A 83 6.28 -14.78 -7.55
CA TYR A 83 5.80 -13.39 -7.71
C TYR A 83 6.19 -12.68 -9.01
N SER A 84 5.44 -12.86 -10.11
CA SER A 84 5.64 -11.97 -11.26
C SER A 84 5.27 -10.55 -10.82
N GLY A 85 6.27 -9.68 -10.69
CA GLY A 85 6.06 -8.27 -10.41
C GLY A 85 5.57 -7.59 -11.69
N GLY A 86 4.40 -6.98 -11.63
CA GLY A 86 3.93 -6.10 -12.68
C GLY A 86 4.29 -4.66 -12.36
N SER A 87 4.73 -3.91 -13.37
CA SER A 87 4.93 -2.47 -13.21
C SER A 87 4.57 -1.71 -14.48
N ASN A 88 4.09 -0.49 -14.26
CA ASN A 88 3.67 0.45 -15.27
C ASN A 88 4.36 1.77 -14.95
N ALA A 89 5.33 2.19 -15.76
CA ALA A 89 6.03 3.46 -15.55
C ALA A 89 5.08 4.63 -15.77
N ILE A 90 5.15 5.62 -14.89
CA ILE A 90 4.38 6.86 -15.00
C ILE A 90 5.35 7.97 -15.41
N LEU A 91 5.00 8.67 -16.49
CA LEU A 91 5.79 9.74 -17.07
C LEU A 91 5.19 11.10 -16.72
N ASP A 92 6.04 12.10 -16.57
CA ASP A 92 5.61 13.50 -16.50
C ASP A 92 5.34 14.09 -17.90
N GLY A 93 4.92 15.36 -17.95
CA GLY A 93 4.65 16.07 -19.20
C GLY A 93 5.87 16.24 -20.13
N THR A 94 7.09 15.96 -19.63
CA THR A 94 8.34 16.00 -20.43
C THR A 94 8.74 14.62 -20.95
N GLY A 95 8.06 13.55 -20.53
CA GLY A 95 8.41 12.17 -20.84
C GLY A 95 9.47 11.58 -19.90
N THR A 96 9.71 12.19 -18.74
CA THR A 96 10.60 11.64 -17.71
C THR A 96 9.82 10.67 -16.83
N ILE A 97 10.41 9.52 -16.51
CA ILE A 97 9.80 8.56 -15.59
C ILE A 97 9.93 9.11 -14.16
N VAL A 98 8.80 9.42 -13.54
CA VAL A 98 8.73 10.01 -12.20
C VAL A 98 8.24 9.03 -11.14
N GLY A 99 7.61 7.93 -11.55
CA GLY A 99 7.10 6.90 -10.66
C GLY A 99 6.62 5.67 -11.41
N ALA A 100 5.93 4.79 -10.70
CA ALA A 100 5.26 3.63 -11.30
C ALA A 100 4.02 3.20 -10.51
N MET A 101 3.08 2.59 -11.21
CA MET A 101 2.07 1.70 -10.62
C MET A 101 2.69 0.30 -10.54
N THR A 102 2.67 -0.34 -9.36
CA THR A 102 3.26 -1.66 -9.14
C THR A 102 2.27 -2.64 -8.53
N TRP A 103 2.44 -3.93 -8.82
CA TRP A 103 1.64 -4.98 -8.20
C TRP A 103 2.39 -6.30 -8.19
N LYS A 104 1.93 -7.22 -7.33
CA LYS A 104 2.36 -8.62 -7.35
C LYS A 104 1.25 -9.40 -8.06
N GLU A 105 1.56 -10.04 -9.18
CA GLU A 105 0.59 -10.86 -9.93
C GLU A 105 0.18 -12.06 -9.08
N ARG A 106 -1.01 -11.96 -8.49
CA ARG A 106 -1.70 -13.02 -7.75
C ARG A 106 -3.19 -12.70 -7.79
N ASP A 107 -3.69 -12.05 -6.75
CA ASP A 107 -5.06 -11.54 -6.65
C ASP A 107 -5.16 -10.06 -7.09
N THR A 108 -4.03 -9.41 -7.35
CA THR A 108 -3.93 -8.14 -8.06
C THR A 108 -3.48 -8.41 -9.49
N GLN A 109 -4.03 -7.66 -10.46
CA GLN A 109 -3.78 -7.82 -11.89
C GLN A 109 -3.40 -6.49 -12.53
N GLY A 110 -2.72 -6.54 -13.69
CA GLY A 110 -2.50 -5.36 -14.52
C GLY A 110 -3.83 -4.67 -14.89
N PRO A 111 -3.90 -3.31 -14.86
CA PRO A 111 -2.80 -2.36 -14.75
C PRO A 111 -2.43 -1.96 -13.30
N GLY A 112 -2.91 -2.68 -12.28
CA GLY A 112 -2.63 -2.44 -10.86
C GLY A 112 -3.64 -1.54 -10.15
N LEU A 113 -4.48 -0.81 -10.89
CA LEU A 113 -5.53 0.08 -10.37
C LEU A 113 -6.85 -0.15 -11.10
N SER A 114 -7.95 -0.12 -10.35
CA SER A 114 -9.33 -0.17 -10.82
C SER A 114 -10.21 0.85 -10.10
N ILE A 115 -11.38 1.08 -10.71
CA ILE A 115 -12.45 1.90 -10.15
C ILE A 115 -13.64 0.99 -9.90
N VAL A 116 -14.18 1.02 -8.69
CA VAL A 116 -15.43 0.35 -8.33
C VAL A 116 -16.49 1.42 -8.15
N ASN A 117 -17.57 1.31 -8.92
CA ASN A 117 -18.76 2.13 -8.82
C ASN A 117 -19.92 1.25 -8.37
N GLY A 118 -20.44 1.50 -7.18
CA GLY A 118 -21.51 0.70 -6.59
C GLY A 118 -21.04 -0.71 -6.23
N ASP A 119 -20.24 -0.82 -5.18
CA ASP A 119 -19.92 -2.08 -4.49
C ASP A 119 -21.16 -2.97 -4.37
N ASP A 120 -21.04 -4.25 -4.71
CA ASP A 120 -22.19 -5.15 -4.81
C ASP A 120 -22.84 -5.48 -3.46
N GLN A 121 -22.15 -5.24 -2.34
CA GLN A 121 -22.68 -5.44 -0.99
C GLN A 121 -23.09 -4.13 -0.33
N THR A 122 -22.26 -3.08 -0.43
CA THR A 122 -22.47 -1.83 0.30
C THR A 122 -23.01 -0.69 -0.57
N GLY A 123 -22.86 -0.78 -1.89
CA GLY A 123 -23.14 0.31 -2.83
C GLY A 123 -22.11 1.43 -2.83
N ASP A 124 -21.00 1.29 -2.10
CA ASP A 124 -19.95 2.31 -2.00
C ASP A 124 -19.12 2.40 -3.28
N ASN A 125 -18.49 3.55 -3.52
CA ASN A 125 -17.50 3.70 -4.60
C ASN A 125 -16.08 3.73 -4.04
N CYS A 126 -15.11 3.19 -4.78
CA CYS A 126 -13.71 3.27 -4.39
C CYS A 126 -12.73 3.24 -5.56
N ILE A 127 -11.56 3.84 -5.33
CA ILE A 127 -10.37 3.76 -6.17
C ILE A 127 -9.42 2.78 -5.48
N MET A 128 -9.18 1.64 -6.11
CA MET A 128 -8.55 0.49 -5.46
C MET A 128 -7.71 -0.32 -6.44
N SER A 129 -7.10 -1.43 -5.99
CA SER A 129 -6.32 -2.30 -6.86
C SER A 129 -7.20 -3.07 -7.84
N ALA A 130 -6.76 -3.21 -9.10
CA ALA A 130 -7.37 -4.13 -10.05
C ALA A 130 -7.10 -5.59 -9.66
N GLY A 131 -8.07 -6.49 -9.89
CA GLY A 131 -7.88 -7.93 -9.70
C GLY A 131 -9.12 -8.63 -9.18
N TRP A 132 -8.89 -9.74 -8.50
CA TRP A 132 -9.92 -10.69 -8.07
C TRP A 132 -9.99 -10.74 -6.54
N ASN A 133 -11.16 -11.02 -5.99
CA ASN A 133 -11.29 -11.28 -4.57
C ASN A 133 -10.64 -12.65 -4.23
N PRO A 134 -9.58 -12.70 -3.40
CA PRO A 134 -8.93 -13.97 -3.06
C PRO A 134 -9.79 -14.87 -2.17
N ASP A 135 -10.77 -14.30 -1.47
CA ASP A 135 -11.71 -15.02 -0.60
C ASP A 135 -13.01 -15.38 -1.32
N SER A 136 -13.05 -15.23 -2.66
CA SER A 136 -14.24 -15.59 -3.41
C SER A 136 -14.50 -17.08 -3.26
N THR A 137 -15.57 -17.41 -2.53
CA THR A 137 -16.14 -18.76 -2.44
C THR A 137 -17.51 -18.82 -3.10
N VAL A 138 -17.89 -17.84 -3.93
CA VAL A 138 -19.23 -17.77 -4.57
C VAL A 138 -19.36 -19.03 -5.45
N VAL A 139 -20.23 -20.02 -5.19
CA VAL A 139 -21.67 -20.07 -4.92
C VAL A 139 -22.48 -19.24 -5.92
N LEU A 140 -22.63 -19.87 -7.08
CA LEU A 140 -23.57 -19.59 -8.16
C LEU A 140 -23.11 -18.54 -9.18
N ASP A 141 -22.96 -18.98 -10.44
CA ASP A 141 -22.99 -18.06 -11.58
C ASP A 141 -24.28 -17.21 -11.51
N GLY A 142 -24.36 -16.09 -12.23
CA GLY A 142 -25.58 -15.28 -12.31
C GLY A 142 -26.83 -16.02 -12.84
N SER A 143 -26.73 -17.33 -13.09
CA SER A 143 -27.78 -18.26 -13.51
C SER A 143 -28.22 -19.23 -12.40
N GLY A 144 -27.59 -19.23 -11.23
CA GLY A 144 -27.94 -20.12 -10.12
C GLY A 144 -27.30 -21.51 -10.16
N ASN A 145 -26.19 -21.71 -10.89
CA ASN A 145 -25.48 -23.00 -10.98
C ASN A 145 -24.20 -23.01 -10.13
N ASP A 146 -23.98 -24.08 -9.35
CA ASP A 146 -22.74 -24.28 -8.58
C ASP A 146 -21.50 -24.14 -9.48
N ILE A 147 -20.56 -23.31 -9.04
CA ILE A 147 -19.24 -23.14 -9.66
C ILE A 147 -18.41 -24.36 -9.24
N THR A 148 -18.38 -25.38 -10.10
CA THR A 148 -17.74 -26.68 -9.82
C THR A 148 -16.41 -26.87 -10.53
N GLU A 149 -16.01 -25.94 -11.42
CA GLU A 149 -14.79 -26.05 -12.23
C GLU A 149 -13.87 -24.84 -11.99
N MET A 150 -12.56 -25.05 -12.00
CA MET A 150 -11.57 -23.99 -11.73
C MET A 150 -11.55 -22.87 -12.77
N ASP A 151 -11.96 -23.15 -14.00
CA ASP A 151 -12.04 -22.15 -15.07
C ASP A 151 -13.17 -21.12 -14.80
N ASP A 152 -14.08 -21.42 -13.87
CA ASP A 152 -15.12 -20.49 -13.39
C ASP A 152 -14.61 -19.50 -12.33
N TRP A 153 -13.43 -19.73 -11.73
CA TRP A 153 -12.91 -18.91 -10.62
C TRP A 153 -12.21 -17.64 -11.10
N TRP A 154 -11.71 -17.65 -12.35
CA TRP A 154 -10.98 -16.56 -12.95
C TRP A 154 -11.93 -15.70 -13.79
N GLY A 155 -12.19 -14.46 -13.40
CA GLY A 155 -13.02 -13.56 -14.22
C GLY A 155 -14.31 -13.06 -13.58
N ILE A 156 -14.82 -13.76 -12.55
CA ILE A 156 -16.21 -13.62 -12.12
C ILE A 156 -16.36 -12.70 -10.90
N ASP A 157 -15.51 -12.83 -9.88
CA ASP A 157 -15.58 -12.01 -8.66
C ASP A 157 -14.48 -10.95 -8.63
N LYS A 158 -14.76 -9.83 -9.31
CA LYS A 158 -13.88 -8.66 -9.29
C LYS A 158 -13.79 -8.12 -7.87
N LYS A 159 -12.57 -7.74 -7.48
CA LYS A 159 -12.31 -7.17 -6.16
C LYS A 159 -13.24 -5.98 -5.87
N GLN A 160 -13.89 -5.98 -4.72
CA GLN A 160 -14.89 -4.99 -4.28
C GLN A 160 -14.37 -4.13 -3.13
N CYS A 161 -15.01 -2.98 -2.89
CA CYS A 161 -14.66 -2.08 -1.79
C CYS A 161 -14.85 -2.75 -0.42
N SER A 162 -15.83 -3.65 -0.33
CA SER A 162 -16.28 -4.36 0.86
C SER A 162 -15.54 -5.67 1.13
N ASP A 163 -14.64 -6.13 0.23
CA ASP A 163 -13.94 -7.40 0.41
C ASP A 163 -13.22 -7.50 1.77
N PRO A 164 -12.97 -8.71 2.29
CA PRO A 164 -12.36 -8.87 3.61
C PRO A 164 -10.98 -8.20 3.74
N PHE A 165 -10.50 -8.14 4.98
CA PHE A 165 -9.14 -7.73 5.29
C PHE A 165 -8.12 -8.65 4.56
N GLN A 166 -6.93 -8.13 4.24
CA GLN A 166 -5.88 -8.86 3.47
C GLN A 166 -6.23 -9.28 2.02
N SER A 167 -7.33 -8.80 1.45
CA SER A 167 -7.69 -9.00 0.03
C SER A 167 -6.89 -8.12 -0.96
N SER A 168 -5.70 -7.64 -0.61
CA SER A 168 -4.84 -6.78 -1.46
C SER A 168 -5.48 -5.55 -2.12
N LYS A 169 -6.58 -4.98 -1.56
CA LYS A 169 -7.34 -3.88 -2.16
C LYS A 169 -6.59 -2.58 -2.46
N ARG A 170 -5.39 -2.41 -1.92
CA ARG A 170 -4.65 -1.15 -2.07
C ARG A 170 -3.88 -1.18 -3.39
N PHE A 171 -4.21 -0.28 -4.31
CA PHE A 171 -3.34 -0.09 -5.48
C PHE A 171 -2.01 0.49 -5.00
N LYS A 172 -0.90 0.11 -5.64
CA LYS A 172 0.43 0.53 -5.20
C LYS A 172 1.03 1.50 -6.20
N VAL A 173 1.34 2.70 -5.72
CA VAL A 173 2.04 3.72 -6.50
C VAL A 173 3.36 4.05 -5.81
N VAL A 174 4.40 4.24 -6.59
CA VAL A 174 5.74 4.60 -6.09
C VAL A 174 6.27 5.82 -6.82
N SER A 175 7.07 6.62 -6.12
CA SER A 175 7.80 7.74 -6.72
C SER A 175 9.29 7.42 -6.82
N TYR A 176 9.90 7.78 -7.96
CA TYR A 176 11.32 7.57 -8.24
C TYR A 176 12.16 8.84 -8.12
N VAL A 177 11.53 10.01 -8.09
CA VAL A 177 12.22 11.30 -8.08
C VAL A 177 11.61 12.16 -6.97
N ILE A 178 12.47 12.67 -6.10
CA ILE A 178 12.06 13.58 -5.02
C ILE A 178 11.54 14.89 -5.61
N ASP A 179 10.50 15.47 -5.00
CA ASP A 179 9.80 16.70 -5.45
C ASP A 179 9.18 16.62 -6.86
N ALA A 180 9.27 15.49 -7.55
CA ALA A 180 8.61 15.26 -8.82
C ALA A 180 7.22 14.63 -8.60
N PRO A 181 6.14 15.21 -9.15
CA PRO A 181 4.80 14.68 -9.00
C PRO A 181 4.59 13.41 -9.81
N VAL A 182 3.86 12.46 -9.23
CA VAL A 182 3.22 11.35 -9.92
C VAL A 182 1.74 11.71 -10.12
N ASP A 183 1.34 11.84 -11.37
CA ASP A 183 -0.01 12.25 -11.76
C ASP A 183 -0.86 11.04 -12.18
N LEU A 184 -1.98 10.82 -11.48
CA LEU A 184 -3.00 9.83 -11.81
C LEU A 184 -4.26 10.56 -12.29
N THR A 185 -4.57 10.45 -13.58
CA THR A 185 -5.71 11.15 -14.20
C THR A 185 -6.91 10.24 -14.36
N PHE A 186 -8.08 10.68 -13.95
CA PHE A 186 -9.32 9.91 -13.97
C PHE A 186 -10.33 10.57 -14.88
N ASN A 187 -10.92 9.79 -15.77
CA ASN A 187 -12.04 10.23 -16.61
C ASN A 187 -13.34 10.18 -15.80
N VAL A 188 -14.19 11.19 -15.98
CA VAL A 188 -15.43 11.35 -15.22
C VAL A 188 -16.59 11.63 -16.16
N GLU A 189 -17.65 10.85 -15.99
CA GLU A 189 -18.94 11.08 -16.64
C GLU A 189 -19.92 11.76 -15.69
N ASN A 190 -20.65 12.74 -16.20
CA ASN A 190 -21.68 13.42 -15.42
C ASN A 190 -22.93 12.53 -15.28
N ASN A 191 -23.31 12.21 -14.05
CA ASN A 191 -24.47 11.37 -13.69
C ASN A 191 -25.62 12.12 -12.98
N GLY A 192 -25.54 13.44 -12.84
CA GLY A 192 -26.42 14.25 -12.00
C GLY A 192 -26.18 14.25 -10.47
N GLN A 193 -25.16 13.58 -9.90
CA GLN A 193 -24.91 13.51 -8.43
C GLN A 193 -23.43 13.52 -7.99
N THR A 194 -23.12 14.16 -6.85
CA THR A 194 -21.77 14.11 -6.28
C THR A 194 -21.56 12.74 -5.64
N ASP A 195 -20.57 12.01 -6.13
CA ASP A 195 -20.25 10.67 -5.67
C ASP A 195 -19.03 10.68 -4.75
N LEU A 196 -19.15 9.94 -3.64
CA LEU A 196 -18.08 9.75 -2.69
C LEU A 196 -17.26 8.51 -3.07
N TYR A 197 -15.96 8.68 -3.26
CA TYR A 197 -15.00 7.61 -3.52
C TYR A 197 -14.08 7.42 -2.33
N ARG A 198 -13.92 6.18 -1.88
CA ARG A 198 -12.84 5.82 -0.96
C ARG A 198 -11.54 5.57 -1.72
N LEU A 199 -10.46 6.22 -1.30
CA LEU A 199 -9.11 5.97 -1.81
C LEU A 199 -8.43 4.88 -0.99
N LEU A 200 -8.07 3.78 -1.63
CA LEU A 200 -7.31 2.68 -1.03
C LEU A 200 -5.94 2.58 -1.71
N MET A 201 -4.94 3.27 -1.15
CA MET A 201 -3.62 3.39 -1.76
C MET A 201 -2.54 2.82 -0.84
N LYS A 202 -1.51 2.20 -1.43
CA LYS A 202 -0.20 1.96 -0.79
C LYS A 202 0.81 2.81 -1.55
N TYR A 203 1.44 3.75 -0.86
CA TYR A 203 2.44 4.64 -1.44
C TYR A 203 3.83 4.22 -1.01
N GLY A 204 4.73 4.01 -1.98
CA GLY A 204 6.10 3.57 -1.74
C GLY A 204 7.14 4.63 -2.07
N ASN A 205 8.13 4.79 -1.19
CA ASN A 205 9.28 5.63 -1.44
C ASN A 205 10.34 4.84 -2.22
N GLN A 206 10.46 5.10 -3.52
CA GLN A 206 11.53 4.56 -4.37
C GLN A 206 12.42 5.67 -4.95
N THR A 207 12.48 6.81 -4.26
CA THR A 207 13.23 7.99 -4.74
C THR A 207 14.75 7.83 -4.63
N GLY A 208 15.21 6.74 -4.00
CA GLY A 208 16.61 6.56 -3.61
C GLY A 208 17.04 7.44 -2.44
N SER A 209 16.15 8.29 -1.92
CA SER A 209 16.39 9.22 -0.82
C SER A 209 15.34 9.07 0.26
N ARG A 210 15.68 9.49 1.48
CA ARG A 210 14.68 9.65 2.54
C ARG A 210 13.76 10.80 2.21
N VAL A 211 12.52 10.71 2.69
CA VAL A 211 11.52 11.76 2.54
C VAL A 211 10.93 12.08 3.91
N THR A 212 10.66 13.36 4.17
CA THR A 212 9.99 13.79 5.40
C THR A 212 8.47 13.67 5.28
N GLY A 213 7.98 13.41 4.06
CA GLY A 213 6.55 13.33 3.81
C GLY A 213 6.17 13.27 2.34
N PHE A 214 4.93 13.62 2.07
CA PHE A 214 4.39 13.75 0.73
C PHE A 214 3.16 14.66 0.71
N THR A 215 2.82 15.18 -0.46
CA THR A 215 1.55 15.88 -0.69
C THR A 215 0.65 15.06 -1.61
N MET A 216 -0.66 15.26 -1.47
CA MET A 216 -1.65 14.85 -2.46
C MET A 216 -2.50 16.05 -2.86
N GLN A 217 -2.66 16.29 -4.16
CA GLN A 217 -3.40 17.41 -4.70
C GLN A 217 -4.46 16.94 -5.70
N LEU A 218 -5.61 17.59 -5.69
CA LEU A 218 -6.67 17.42 -6.69
C LEU A 218 -6.66 18.60 -7.64
N GLY A 219 -6.72 18.33 -8.94
CA GLY A 219 -6.69 19.38 -9.93
C GLY A 219 -6.87 18.87 -11.35
N PHE A 220 -6.38 19.64 -12.30
CA PHE A 220 -6.56 19.39 -13.73
C PHE A 220 -5.22 19.55 -14.45
N LEU A 221 -4.91 18.60 -15.34
CA LEU A 221 -3.81 18.73 -16.29
C LEU A 221 -4.31 19.37 -17.59
N ASP A 222 -3.57 20.38 -18.07
CA ASP A 222 -3.78 20.88 -19.43
C ASP A 222 -3.14 19.96 -20.48
N ALA A 223 -3.39 20.25 -21.76
CA ALA A 223 -2.84 19.46 -22.88
C ALA A 223 -1.30 19.46 -22.97
N ASN A 224 -0.61 20.32 -22.22
CA ASN A 224 0.84 20.39 -22.13
C ASN A 224 1.38 19.71 -20.85
N GLY A 225 0.51 19.11 -20.03
CA GLY A 225 0.88 18.51 -18.75
C GLY A 225 1.09 19.52 -17.61
N ASN A 226 0.64 20.77 -17.76
CA ASN A 226 0.66 21.72 -16.64
C ASN A 226 -0.52 21.45 -15.71
N PHE A 227 -0.21 21.27 -14.43
CA PHE A 227 -1.23 21.07 -13.40
C PHE A 227 -1.72 22.38 -12.83
N THR A 228 -3.03 22.47 -12.70
CA THR A 228 -3.72 23.53 -11.95
C THR A 228 -4.52 22.87 -10.83
N GLU A 229 -4.21 23.21 -9.58
CA GLU A 229 -4.98 22.73 -8.43
C GLU A 229 -6.44 23.20 -8.54
N ALA A 230 -7.38 22.35 -8.13
CA ALA A 230 -8.80 22.68 -8.15
C ALA A 230 -9.13 23.83 -7.19
N GLY A 231 -10.06 24.68 -7.60
CA GLY A 231 -10.64 25.73 -6.77
C GLY A 231 -11.88 25.25 -6.01
N ALA A 232 -12.33 26.08 -5.06
CA ALA A 232 -13.61 25.89 -4.41
C ALA A 232 -14.74 25.94 -5.45
N GLY A 233 -15.49 24.85 -5.57
CA GLY A 233 -16.63 24.74 -6.49
C GLY A 233 -16.33 24.04 -7.82
N ASP A 234 -15.09 23.58 -8.05
CA ASP A 234 -14.73 22.80 -9.25
C ASP A 234 -15.20 21.34 -9.20
N GLY A 235 -16.15 21.02 -8.30
CA GLY A 235 -16.71 19.69 -8.16
C GLY A 235 -15.74 18.64 -7.60
N LEU A 236 -14.57 19.03 -7.08
CA LEU A 236 -13.61 18.11 -6.47
C LEU A 236 -13.35 18.50 -5.03
N SER A 237 -13.31 17.48 -4.16
CA SER A 237 -12.76 17.69 -2.83
C SER A 237 -12.32 16.40 -2.16
N PHE A 238 -11.30 16.48 -1.30
CA PHE A 238 -11.16 15.55 -0.20
C PHE A 238 -12.30 15.75 0.81
N ALA A 239 -12.74 14.65 1.40
CA ALA A 239 -13.90 14.62 2.28
C ALA A 239 -13.69 13.68 3.46
N ALA A 240 -14.53 13.84 4.47
CA ALA A 240 -14.73 12.83 5.51
C ALA A 240 -15.55 11.65 4.97
N ARG A 241 -15.54 10.52 5.69
CA ARG A 241 -16.25 9.28 5.32
C ARG A 241 -17.75 9.47 5.07
N ASN A 242 -18.37 10.48 5.68
CA ASN A 242 -19.80 10.78 5.49
C ASN A 242 -20.08 11.66 4.26
N GLY A 243 -19.09 11.96 3.44
CA GLY A 243 -19.20 12.81 2.26
C GLY A 243 -19.13 14.31 2.55
N ALA A 244 -18.87 14.74 3.78
CA ALA A 244 -18.64 16.16 4.07
C ALA A 244 -17.25 16.57 3.55
N SER A 245 -17.21 17.48 2.57
CA SER A 245 -15.95 18.07 2.09
C SER A 245 -15.21 18.79 3.22
N TYR A 246 -13.88 18.69 3.22
CA TYR A 246 -13.06 19.49 4.12
C TYR A 246 -13.11 20.97 3.77
N ASP A 247 -12.88 21.83 4.76
CA ASP A 247 -12.86 23.28 4.55
C ASP A 247 -11.69 23.68 3.65
N TYR A 248 -11.91 24.65 2.76
CA TYR A 248 -10.90 25.11 1.81
C TYR A 248 -9.76 25.90 2.49
N THR A 249 -10.04 26.53 3.62
CA THR A 249 -9.15 27.48 4.31
C THR A 249 -8.62 26.98 5.64
N VAL A 250 -9.40 26.16 6.36
CA VAL A 250 -9.07 25.62 7.67
C VAL A 250 -8.77 24.12 7.52
N PRO A 251 -7.50 23.70 7.53
CA PRO A 251 -7.15 22.31 7.39
C PRO A 251 -7.74 21.45 8.52
N THR A 252 -8.25 20.28 8.15
CA THR A 252 -8.60 19.19 9.05
C THR A 252 -7.36 18.35 9.31
N THR A 253 -7.07 18.04 10.57
CA THR A 253 -5.91 17.26 10.96
C THR A 253 -6.30 15.79 11.17
N SER A 254 -5.41 14.83 10.89
CA SER A 254 -5.74 13.40 11.03
C SER A 254 -5.89 12.93 12.47
N ASP A 255 -5.36 13.65 13.46
CA ASP A 255 -5.45 13.32 14.88
C ASP A 255 -6.86 13.44 15.47
N ILE A 256 -7.73 14.25 14.86
CA ILE A 256 -9.15 14.37 15.22
C ILE A 256 -10.05 13.44 14.40
N MET A 257 -9.48 12.76 13.39
CA MET A 257 -10.21 11.87 12.49
C MET A 257 -10.15 10.43 13.00
N LYS A 258 -11.15 9.62 12.61
CA LYS A 258 -11.10 8.19 12.87
C LYS A 258 -10.08 7.53 11.95
N GLN A 259 -9.40 6.50 12.44
CA GLN A 259 -8.57 5.66 11.59
C GLN A 259 -9.39 5.11 10.41
N GLY A 260 -8.77 5.10 9.24
CA GLY A 260 -9.37 4.76 7.95
C GLY A 260 -10.19 5.87 7.30
N GLU A 261 -10.12 7.12 7.78
CA GLU A 261 -10.76 8.29 7.14
C GLU A 261 -9.76 9.25 6.50
N LEU A 262 -8.73 9.63 7.25
CA LEU A 262 -7.59 10.43 6.79
C LEU A 262 -6.37 9.88 7.52
N ASP A 263 -5.69 8.92 6.92
CA ASP A 263 -4.49 8.34 7.51
C ASP A 263 -3.45 7.89 6.48
N ALA A 264 -2.20 7.81 6.96
CA ALA A 264 -1.06 7.25 6.26
C ALA A 264 -0.29 6.40 7.27
N LEU A 265 -0.51 5.09 7.21
CA LEU A 265 -0.10 4.12 8.22
C LEU A 265 1.01 3.21 7.68
N GLN A 266 2.09 3.06 8.43
CA GLN A 266 3.04 1.96 8.25
C GLN A 266 2.37 0.61 8.57
N ALA A 267 3.00 -0.49 8.14
CA ALA A 267 2.48 -1.83 8.34
C ALA A 267 2.24 -2.14 9.83
N HIS A 268 1.08 -2.72 10.15
CA HIS A 268 0.73 -3.05 11.53
C HIS A 268 1.68 -4.10 12.13
N GLY A 269 2.16 -5.05 11.32
CA GLY A 269 3.12 -6.06 11.75
C GLY A 269 4.44 -5.46 12.29
N LEU A 270 4.75 -4.20 11.93
CA LEU A 270 5.90 -3.47 12.43
C LEU A 270 5.55 -2.58 13.64
N PHE A 271 4.38 -1.93 13.62
CA PHE A 271 3.97 -0.96 14.64
C PHE A 271 2.47 -1.05 14.92
N GLY A 272 2.09 -1.27 16.18
CA GLY A 272 0.70 -1.25 16.64
C GLY A 272 0.36 -2.29 17.70
N ALA A 273 -0.65 -1.96 18.51
CA ALA A 273 -1.30 -2.93 19.39
C ALA A 273 -2.27 -3.83 18.61
N PRO A 274 -2.44 -5.10 19.00
CA PRO A 274 -3.39 -6.00 18.37
C PRO A 274 -4.78 -5.38 18.24
N ASP A 275 -5.39 -5.59 17.08
CA ASP A 275 -6.75 -5.18 16.77
C ASP A 275 -7.56 -6.36 16.21
N GLN A 276 -8.78 -6.09 15.75
CA GLN A 276 -9.67 -7.12 15.20
C GLN A 276 -9.15 -7.79 13.91
N HIS A 277 -8.20 -7.16 13.21
CA HIS A 277 -7.63 -7.60 11.94
C HIS A 277 -6.17 -8.05 12.08
N HIS A 278 -5.45 -7.56 13.09
CA HIS A 278 -4.07 -7.92 13.38
C HIS A 278 -3.99 -8.40 14.82
N THR A 279 -4.04 -9.71 15.02
CA THR A 279 -4.07 -10.30 16.37
C THR A 279 -2.69 -10.31 17.05
N SER A 280 -1.62 -10.02 16.30
CA SER A 280 -0.26 -9.91 16.79
C SER A 280 0.17 -8.46 17.05
N TYR A 281 1.10 -8.32 17.98
CA TYR A 281 1.75 -7.04 18.28
C TYR A 281 2.72 -6.64 17.15
N GLY A 282 2.81 -5.34 16.87
CA GLY A 282 3.85 -4.77 16.01
C GLY A 282 5.25 -5.05 16.56
N TYR A 283 6.16 -5.45 15.68
CA TYR A 283 7.51 -5.90 16.03
C TYR A 283 8.39 -4.83 16.69
N PHE A 284 8.44 -3.62 16.13
CA PHE A 284 9.26 -2.51 16.66
C PHE A 284 8.56 -1.73 17.76
N ASN A 285 7.24 -1.55 17.65
CA ASN A 285 6.43 -0.94 18.69
C ASN A 285 5.09 -1.68 18.88
N PRO A 286 4.86 -2.32 20.05
CA PRO A 286 3.64 -3.09 20.29
C PRO A 286 2.41 -2.25 20.66
N TYR A 287 2.49 -0.92 20.72
CA TYR A 287 1.41 -0.09 21.29
C TYR A 287 0.99 1.06 20.41
N VAL A 288 1.94 1.63 19.68
CA VAL A 288 1.75 2.85 18.90
C VAL A 288 1.94 2.52 17.43
N ARG A 289 1.00 2.96 16.59
CA ARG A 289 1.13 2.88 15.13
C ARG A 289 2.17 3.88 14.66
N ALA A 290 3.03 3.49 13.73
CA ALA A 290 3.80 4.46 12.97
C ALA A 290 2.95 5.06 11.86
N THR A 291 2.89 6.39 11.81
CA THR A 291 2.00 7.15 10.91
C THR A 291 2.64 8.45 10.48
N PHE A 292 2.21 9.01 9.36
CA PHE A 292 2.34 10.46 9.14
C PHE A 292 1.16 11.20 9.78
N LEU A 293 1.44 12.30 10.48
CA LEU A 293 0.41 13.31 10.73
C LEU A 293 0.05 13.94 9.39
N MET A 294 -1.25 14.08 9.14
CA MET A 294 -1.76 14.63 7.90
C MET A 294 -2.64 15.84 8.17
N THR A 295 -2.56 16.82 7.28
CA THR A 295 -3.50 17.93 7.21
C THR A 295 -4.19 17.90 5.86
N ALA A 296 -5.51 18.10 5.84
CA ALA A 296 -6.32 18.06 4.65
C ALA A 296 -7.19 19.31 4.56
N ASN A 297 -7.12 20.03 3.46
CA ASN A 297 -8.17 20.97 3.08
C ASN A 297 -8.99 20.35 1.94
N GLN A 298 -9.82 21.16 1.29
CA GLN A 298 -10.66 20.69 0.20
C GLN A 298 -9.89 20.01 -0.94
N THR A 299 -8.71 20.49 -1.35
CA THR A 299 -8.04 20.04 -2.59
C THR A 299 -6.62 19.58 -2.38
N HIS A 300 -6.15 19.60 -1.13
CA HIS A 300 -4.76 19.38 -0.77
C HIS A 300 -4.68 18.57 0.53
N ILE A 301 -3.80 17.58 0.54
CA ILE A 301 -3.36 16.85 1.73
C ILE A 301 -1.86 16.99 1.84
N VAL A 302 -1.37 17.32 3.04
CA VAL A 302 0.05 17.31 3.39
C VAL A 302 0.28 16.26 4.46
N ALA A 303 1.19 15.32 4.20
CA ALA A 303 1.78 14.43 5.21
C ALA A 303 3.20 14.92 5.47
N SER A 304 3.53 15.34 6.70
CA SER A 304 4.83 15.98 6.99
C SER A 304 5.50 15.54 8.29
N ASP A 305 4.77 14.91 9.22
CA ASP A 305 5.32 14.55 10.53
C ASP A 305 5.25 13.02 10.72
N MET A 306 6.30 12.32 10.31
CA MET A 306 6.44 10.89 10.63
C MET A 306 6.52 10.72 12.15
N SER A 307 5.76 9.77 12.68
CA SER A 307 5.69 9.51 14.11
C SER A 307 7.06 9.17 14.72
N ALA A 308 7.30 9.65 15.94
CA ALA A 308 8.52 9.38 16.72
C ALA A 308 8.87 7.88 16.82
N VAL A 309 7.86 7.01 16.92
CA VAL A 309 8.08 5.56 17.00
C VAL A 309 8.75 4.94 15.78
N HIS A 310 8.73 5.64 14.64
CA HIS A 310 9.53 5.32 13.47
C HIS A 310 10.84 6.11 13.45
N THR A 311 10.78 7.43 13.61
CA THR A 311 11.97 8.29 13.46
C THR A 311 13.04 8.05 14.51
N ASP A 312 12.67 7.67 15.72
CA ASP A 312 13.61 7.34 16.79
C ASP A 312 14.33 6.00 16.57
N LEU A 313 13.90 5.19 15.59
CA LEU A 313 14.56 3.94 15.20
C LEU A 313 15.29 4.05 13.87
N PHE A 314 14.65 4.72 12.90
CA PHE A 314 15.09 4.70 11.52
C PHE A 314 15.35 6.09 10.96
N GLY A 315 15.05 7.17 11.68
CA GLY A 315 15.00 8.53 11.12
C GLY A 315 13.83 8.71 10.14
N GLU A 316 14.02 9.61 9.17
CA GLU A 316 13.03 9.89 8.13
C GLU A 316 12.62 8.67 7.29
N TRP A 317 11.48 8.75 6.60
CA TRP A 317 10.90 7.62 5.88
C TRP A 317 11.87 7.03 4.84
N LEU A 318 12.16 5.74 4.97
CA LEU A 318 13.20 5.03 4.22
C LEU A 318 12.83 4.85 2.73
N PRO A 319 13.79 5.01 1.80
CA PRO A 319 13.62 4.54 0.43
C PRO A 319 13.79 3.02 0.35
N SER A 320 13.21 2.40 -0.68
CA SER A 320 13.35 0.96 -0.95
C SER A 320 14.78 0.49 -1.18
N SER A 321 15.71 1.40 -1.49
CA SER A 321 17.13 1.10 -1.66
C SER A 321 17.95 1.19 -0.37
N ASN A 322 17.30 1.47 0.77
CA ASN A 322 17.94 1.58 2.09
C ASN A 322 17.04 0.92 3.14
N LEU A 323 16.54 -0.26 2.82
CA LEU A 323 15.73 -1.02 3.76
C LEU A 323 16.62 -1.62 4.85
N LYS A 324 16.00 -1.93 5.98
CA LYS A 324 16.67 -2.65 7.06
C LYS A 324 16.48 -4.14 6.85
N GLY A 325 17.55 -4.89 7.08
CA GLY A 325 17.50 -6.34 7.03
C GLY A 325 16.66 -6.94 8.15
N ALA A 326 16.07 -8.08 7.85
CA ALA A 326 15.29 -8.89 8.76
C ALA A 326 15.72 -10.34 8.72
N LEU A 327 15.53 -11.02 9.85
CA LEU A 327 15.42 -12.48 9.89
C LEU A 327 13.96 -12.83 10.09
N TYR A 328 13.40 -13.50 9.09
CA TYR A 328 12.03 -13.97 9.09
C TYR A 328 11.99 -15.46 9.44
N PHE A 329 10.95 -15.86 10.16
CA PHE A 329 10.65 -17.26 10.41
C PHE A 329 9.37 -17.69 9.69
N ASP A 330 9.51 -18.67 8.81
CA ASP A 330 8.43 -19.37 8.13
C ASP A 330 7.78 -20.39 9.07
N ALA A 331 6.63 -20.00 9.62
CA ALA A 331 5.91 -20.76 10.63
C ALA A 331 4.98 -21.84 10.04
N ASP A 332 4.57 -21.72 8.78
CA ASP A 332 3.66 -22.67 8.13
C ASP A 332 4.35 -23.52 7.06
N GLY A 333 5.65 -23.29 6.82
CA GLY A 333 6.43 -23.98 5.81
C GLY A 333 6.11 -23.53 4.40
N ILE A 334 5.40 -22.41 4.26
CA ILE A 334 5.01 -21.81 2.99
C ILE A 334 5.74 -20.48 2.90
N VAL A 335 6.90 -20.50 2.26
CA VAL A 335 7.74 -19.30 2.01
C VAL A 335 7.01 -18.14 1.30
N TYR A 336 5.78 -18.36 0.83
CA TYR A 336 4.93 -17.39 0.15
C TYR A 336 3.85 -16.75 1.04
N THR A 337 3.68 -17.18 2.28
CA THR A 337 2.82 -16.51 3.26
C THR A 337 3.61 -15.46 4.04
N ASP A 338 2.90 -14.64 4.82
CA ASP A 338 3.54 -13.59 5.62
C ASP A 338 4.40 -14.23 6.73
N ASN A 339 5.70 -14.32 6.48
CA ASN A 339 6.66 -14.81 7.46
C ASN A 339 6.74 -13.89 8.68
N ILE A 340 7.11 -14.47 9.81
CA ILE A 340 7.15 -13.74 11.08
C ILE A 340 8.49 -13.02 11.22
N LEU A 341 8.48 -11.70 11.35
CA LEU A 341 9.69 -10.93 11.67
C LEU A 341 10.20 -11.25 13.07
N MET A 342 11.44 -11.73 13.18
CA MET A 342 12.03 -12.23 14.42
C MET A 342 13.26 -11.44 14.88
N ALA A 343 14.07 -10.95 13.94
CA ALA A 343 15.24 -10.10 14.22
C ALA A 343 15.38 -9.03 13.12
N SER A 344 16.10 -7.95 13.41
CA SER A 344 16.43 -6.89 12.45
C SER A 344 17.92 -6.55 12.50
N CYS A 345 18.49 -6.14 11.36
CA CYS A 345 19.86 -5.67 11.24
C CYS A 345 19.90 -4.17 11.56
N PRO A 346 20.65 -3.70 12.58
CA PRO A 346 20.77 -2.27 12.86
C PRO A 346 21.57 -1.52 11.79
N GLY A 347 22.63 -2.15 11.27
CA GLY A 347 23.52 -1.57 10.27
C GLY A 347 23.07 -1.78 8.83
N ASN A 348 24.03 -1.87 7.91
CA ASN A 348 23.74 -2.15 6.51
C ASN A 348 23.43 -3.63 6.33
N PHE A 349 22.47 -3.89 5.46
CA PHE A 349 22.06 -5.22 5.08
C PHE A 349 22.19 -5.42 3.58
N ASP A 350 22.71 -6.58 3.20
CA ASP A 350 22.80 -7.04 1.81
C ASP A 350 22.05 -8.37 1.69
N GLU A 351 20.88 -8.33 1.05
CA GLU A 351 20.01 -9.49 0.87
C GLU A 351 20.66 -10.58 0.01
N GLU A 352 21.41 -10.21 -1.04
CA GLU A 352 22.10 -11.16 -1.91
C GLU A 352 23.16 -11.93 -1.12
N ALA A 353 23.97 -11.22 -0.33
CA ALA A 353 24.97 -11.83 0.52
C ALA A 353 24.33 -12.69 1.62
N GLY A 354 23.25 -12.21 2.23
CA GLY A 354 22.56 -12.94 3.30
C GLY A 354 21.89 -14.22 2.83
N SER A 355 21.28 -14.19 1.64
CA SER A 355 20.58 -15.35 1.07
C SER A 355 21.53 -16.38 0.45
N THR A 356 22.67 -15.95 -0.10
CA THR A 356 23.62 -16.86 -0.77
C THR A 356 24.80 -17.29 0.10
N GLY A 357 25.11 -16.52 1.16
CA GLY A 357 26.33 -16.67 1.96
C GLY A 357 27.60 -16.25 1.21
N VAL A 358 27.48 -15.51 0.11
CA VAL A 358 28.59 -15.08 -0.74
C VAL A 358 28.81 -13.57 -0.58
N ALA A 359 30.06 -13.15 -0.38
CA ALA A 359 30.42 -11.74 -0.32
C ALA A 359 30.09 -10.99 -1.63
N THR A 360 29.64 -9.75 -1.50
CA THR A 360 29.31 -8.82 -2.59
C THR A 360 30.28 -7.63 -2.58
N ALA A 361 29.96 -6.58 -3.35
CA ALA A 361 30.71 -5.32 -3.31
C ALA A 361 30.49 -4.55 -2.00
N ASP A 362 29.31 -4.68 -1.40
CA ASP A 362 28.86 -3.89 -0.25
C ASP A 362 28.86 -4.70 1.07
N CYS A 363 29.03 -6.02 0.97
CA CYS A 363 29.07 -6.94 2.10
C CYS A 363 30.26 -7.91 1.97
N ASP A 364 31.24 -7.80 2.86
CA ASP A 364 32.40 -8.71 2.89
C ASP A 364 32.02 -10.12 3.38
N GLN A 365 32.97 -11.05 3.42
CA GLN A 365 32.66 -12.42 3.87
C GLN A 365 32.22 -12.49 5.34
N THR A 366 32.67 -11.57 6.19
CA THR A 366 32.22 -11.52 7.60
C THR A 366 30.74 -11.16 7.66
N CYS A 367 30.34 -10.17 6.86
CA CYS A 367 28.94 -9.76 6.69
C CYS A 367 28.09 -10.88 6.04
N ALA A 368 28.57 -11.53 4.98
CA ALA A 368 27.87 -12.63 4.32
C ALA A 368 27.70 -13.84 5.26
N ASP A 369 28.76 -14.20 5.99
CA ASP A 369 28.72 -15.21 7.05
C ASP A 369 27.78 -14.81 8.20
N ASN A 370 27.50 -13.51 8.37
CA ASN A 370 26.54 -12.98 9.33
C ASN A 370 25.14 -12.76 8.70
N LEU A 371 24.78 -13.58 7.69
CA LEU A 371 23.49 -13.50 7.00
C LEU A 371 23.25 -12.13 6.36
N GLY A 372 24.29 -11.48 5.84
CA GLY A 372 24.18 -10.22 5.10
C GLY A 372 24.13 -8.97 5.97
N CYS A 373 24.19 -9.08 7.30
CA CYS A 373 24.24 -7.94 8.20
C CYS A 373 25.69 -7.59 8.55
N ASP A 374 26.07 -6.32 8.44
CA ASP A 374 27.42 -5.85 8.79
C ASP A 374 27.65 -5.64 10.30
N THR A 375 26.60 -5.82 11.10
CA THR A 375 26.55 -5.59 12.55
C THR A 375 25.87 -6.75 13.27
N THR A 376 25.86 -6.73 14.60
CA THR A 376 25.17 -7.77 15.38
C THR A 376 23.65 -7.64 15.19
N TRP A 377 23.01 -8.74 14.77
CA TRP A 377 21.57 -8.85 14.71
C TRP A 377 20.92 -8.56 16.05
N VAL A 378 19.75 -7.92 16.03
CA VAL A 378 18.99 -7.62 17.24
C VAL A 378 17.55 -8.09 17.15
N THR A 379 16.95 -8.42 18.29
CA THR A 379 15.52 -8.71 18.39
C THR A 379 14.80 -7.76 19.35
N TYR A 380 13.56 -7.44 19.02
CA TYR A 380 12.60 -6.76 19.90
C TYR A 380 11.63 -7.75 20.57
N ARG A 381 11.85 -9.05 20.38
CA ARG A 381 11.14 -10.14 21.06
C ARG A 381 11.88 -10.58 22.32
N GLU A 382 11.19 -11.30 23.20
CA GLU A 382 11.78 -11.80 24.44
C GLU A 382 12.95 -12.77 24.17
N SER A 383 12.95 -13.41 23.00
CA SER A 383 14.06 -14.16 22.43
C SER A 383 13.79 -14.48 20.96
N VAL A 384 14.76 -15.06 20.27
CA VAL A 384 14.56 -15.71 18.95
C VAL A 384 14.31 -17.22 19.06
N ASN A 385 14.23 -17.76 20.27
CA ASN A 385 14.03 -19.18 20.52
C ASN A 385 12.57 -19.56 20.30
N ILE A 386 12.30 -20.15 19.16
CA ILE A 386 11.00 -20.73 18.80
C ILE A 386 10.90 -22.18 19.26
N THR A 387 9.70 -22.60 19.66
CA THR A 387 9.45 -24.01 20.00
C THR A 387 8.21 -24.51 19.29
N MET A 388 8.31 -25.66 18.62
CA MET A 388 7.16 -26.31 18.00
C MET A 388 6.23 -26.86 19.09
N ASN A 389 4.95 -26.53 18.98
CA ASN A 389 3.89 -27.04 19.82
C ASN A 389 3.50 -28.47 19.40
N ALA A 390 2.84 -29.20 20.29
CA ALA A 390 2.39 -30.57 20.02
C ALA A 390 1.34 -30.66 18.88
N ASP A 391 0.69 -29.55 18.55
CA ASP A 391 -0.30 -29.44 17.48
C ASP A 391 0.31 -29.06 16.12
N GLY A 392 1.64 -28.95 16.03
CA GLY A 392 2.34 -28.56 14.82
C GLY A 392 2.43 -27.04 14.58
N THR A 393 1.86 -26.22 15.48
CA THR A 393 2.05 -24.77 15.45
C THR A 393 3.37 -24.37 16.12
N TRP A 394 3.73 -23.09 16.06
CA TRP A 394 4.94 -22.58 16.72
C TRP A 394 4.58 -21.65 17.87
N ASN A 395 5.22 -21.84 19.02
CA ASN A 395 5.25 -20.84 20.06
C ASN A 395 6.29 -19.78 19.69
N ILE A 396 5.78 -18.62 19.29
CA ILE A 396 6.57 -17.47 18.90
C ILE A 396 6.75 -16.56 20.12
N PRO A 397 8.00 -16.26 20.53
CA PRO A 397 8.26 -15.31 21.60
C PRO A 397 7.55 -13.97 21.38
N ALA A 398 6.93 -13.47 22.45
CA ALA A 398 6.22 -12.20 22.42
C ALA A 398 7.19 -11.04 22.11
N VAL A 399 6.66 -9.99 21.50
CA VAL A 399 7.36 -8.71 21.41
C VAL A 399 7.41 -8.10 22.81
N VAL A 400 8.58 -7.63 23.25
CA VAL A 400 8.74 -7.03 24.58
C VAL A 400 8.55 -5.52 24.53
N GLY A 401 7.80 -4.93 25.46
CA GLY A 401 7.90 -3.48 25.71
C GLY A 401 6.60 -2.82 26.14
N THR A 402 6.65 -1.49 26.32
CA THR A 402 5.52 -0.51 26.35
C THR A 402 5.90 0.77 25.57
N ASP A 403 7.07 0.77 24.92
CA ASP A 403 7.78 1.93 24.33
C ASP A 403 8.91 1.43 23.39
N ILE A 404 9.64 2.34 22.73
CA ILE A 404 10.86 2.10 21.93
C ILE A 404 11.98 1.59 22.84
N ARG A 405 12.00 0.28 23.12
CA ARG A 405 13.01 -0.34 23.97
C ARG A 405 14.33 -0.54 23.25
N GLN A 406 15.39 -0.61 24.06
CA GLN A 406 16.69 -1.06 23.60
C GLN A 406 16.57 -2.49 23.04
N PRO A 407 17.06 -2.74 21.82
CA PRO A 407 17.09 -4.08 21.24
C PRO A 407 17.88 -5.09 22.09
N ILE A 408 17.56 -6.38 21.95
CA ILE A 408 18.35 -7.49 22.51
C ILE A 408 19.27 -8.02 21.41
N GLU A 409 20.58 -7.94 21.61
CA GLU A 409 21.58 -8.52 20.70
C GLU A 409 21.47 -10.05 20.66
N LEU A 410 21.49 -10.62 19.45
CA LEU A 410 21.58 -12.06 19.26
C LEU A 410 23.00 -12.54 19.55
N THR A 411 23.09 -13.67 20.24
CA THR A 411 24.36 -14.36 20.46
C THR A 411 24.79 -15.14 19.22
N ALA A 412 26.09 -15.43 19.11
CA ALA A 412 26.61 -16.28 18.03
C ALA A 412 25.95 -17.67 18.00
N ALA A 413 25.62 -18.25 19.15
CA ALA A 413 24.97 -19.56 19.22
C ALA A 413 23.51 -19.54 18.72
N GLU A 414 22.78 -18.44 18.96
CA GLU A 414 21.44 -18.25 18.40
C GLU A 414 21.53 -18.09 16.88
N LEU A 415 22.49 -17.30 16.39
CA LEU A 415 22.70 -17.13 14.95
C LEU A 415 23.09 -18.45 14.26
N ASP A 416 23.95 -19.27 14.88
CA ASP A 416 24.29 -20.60 14.37
C ASP A 416 23.07 -21.53 14.31
N THR A 417 22.14 -21.41 15.27
CA THR A 417 20.88 -22.16 15.27
C THR A 417 19.95 -21.72 14.14
N ILE A 418 19.88 -20.41 13.89
CA ILE A 418 19.11 -19.82 12.78
C ILE A 418 19.66 -20.31 11.44
N LYS A 419 20.97 -20.22 11.22
CA LYS A 419 21.64 -20.68 9.98
C LYS A 419 21.41 -22.16 9.67
N ALA A 420 21.29 -22.99 10.72
CA ALA A 420 21.06 -24.42 10.57
C ALA A 420 19.59 -24.77 10.26
N ASN A 421 18.67 -23.80 10.33
CA ASN A 421 17.25 -24.02 10.17
C ASN A 421 16.73 -23.37 8.86
N PRO A 422 16.31 -24.18 7.86
CA PRO A 422 15.89 -23.67 6.55
C PRO A 422 14.58 -22.85 6.58
N ASN A 423 13.83 -22.88 7.69
CA ASN A 423 12.64 -22.05 7.85
C ASN A 423 12.98 -20.59 8.18
N TRP A 424 14.27 -20.26 8.36
CA TRP A 424 14.71 -18.89 8.57
C TRP A 424 15.21 -18.30 7.27
N LEU A 425 14.70 -17.11 6.95
CA LEU A 425 14.99 -16.43 5.71
C LEU A 425 15.48 -15.00 6.03
N PRO A 426 16.71 -14.64 5.67
CA PRO A 426 17.10 -13.23 5.65
C PRO A 426 16.39 -12.53 4.49
N GLY A 427 16.00 -11.27 4.69
CA GLY A 427 15.40 -10.45 3.64
C GLY A 427 15.18 -9.03 4.10
N ASP A 428 14.85 -8.13 3.18
CA ASP A 428 14.55 -6.75 3.52
C ASP A 428 13.19 -6.59 4.22
N ILE A 429 13.06 -5.55 5.04
CA ILE A 429 11.76 -5.10 5.58
C ILE A 429 11.14 -4.10 4.61
N ASP A 430 10.67 -4.60 3.46
CA ASP A 430 10.01 -3.83 2.40
C ASP A 430 8.94 -2.86 2.90
N ASP A 431 8.22 -3.26 3.95
CA ASP A 431 7.13 -2.44 4.50
C ASP A 431 7.61 -1.11 5.07
N LEU A 432 8.89 -0.96 5.45
CA LEU A 432 9.43 0.32 5.91
C LEU A 432 9.42 1.39 4.81
N ALA A 433 9.57 1.00 3.54
CA ALA A 433 9.47 1.93 2.41
C ALA A 433 8.03 2.16 1.94
N ASN A 434 7.02 1.71 2.67
CA ASN A 434 5.63 1.79 2.24
C ASN A 434 4.67 2.31 3.31
N VAL A 435 3.72 3.17 2.91
CA VAL A 435 2.60 3.59 3.76
C VAL A 435 1.27 3.28 3.11
N ASN A 436 0.31 2.82 3.92
CA ASN A 436 -1.07 2.63 3.53
C ASN A 436 -1.84 3.92 3.74
N ILE A 437 -2.38 4.50 2.67
CA ILE A 437 -3.14 5.75 2.71
C ILE A 437 -4.62 5.44 2.56
N ASN A 438 -5.44 5.98 3.47
CA ASN A 438 -6.88 6.03 3.32
C ASN A 438 -7.34 7.49 3.31
N ALA A 439 -8.11 7.85 2.30
CA ALA A 439 -8.77 9.15 2.17
C ALA A 439 -10.13 8.96 1.48
N PHE A 440 -10.95 10.00 1.46
CA PHE A 440 -12.19 10.02 0.68
C PHE A 440 -12.20 11.24 -0.24
N LEU A 441 -12.82 11.09 -1.42
CA LEU A 441 -12.94 12.12 -2.44
C LEU A 441 -14.39 12.26 -2.85
N ASN A 442 -14.93 13.47 -2.83
CA ASN A 442 -16.16 13.80 -3.53
C ASN A 442 -15.82 14.19 -4.97
N VAL A 443 -16.51 13.58 -5.92
CA VAL A 443 -16.45 13.87 -7.35
C VAL A 443 -17.82 14.32 -7.82
N GLY A 444 -17.91 15.57 -8.25
CA GLY A 444 -19.10 16.23 -8.78
C GLY A 444 -18.90 16.64 -10.24
N VAL A 445 -19.58 17.72 -10.67
CA VAL A 445 -19.40 18.21 -12.05
C VAL A 445 -18.04 18.86 -12.17
N LEU A 446 -17.22 18.33 -13.06
CA LEU A 446 -15.89 18.85 -13.32
C LEU A 446 -15.90 19.89 -14.45
N PRO A 447 -15.05 20.93 -14.39
CA PRO A 447 -14.84 21.89 -15.47
C PRO A 447 -14.33 21.25 -16.77
N ALA A 448 -13.45 20.25 -16.63
CA ALA A 448 -12.98 19.36 -17.68
C ALA A 448 -13.41 17.95 -17.28
N GLY A 449 -13.91 17.10 -18.19
CA GLY A 449 -14.45 15.77 -17.87
C GLY A 449 -13.44 14.74 -17.33
N ASN A 450 -12.36 15.20 -16.71
CA ASN A 450 -11.37 14.43 -15.99
C ASN A 450 -10.82 15.27 -14.83
N PHE A 451 -10.14 14.60 -13.90
CA PHE A 451 -9.31 15.25 -12.89
C PHE A 451 -8.03 14.46 -12.66
N THR A 452 -7.06 15.07 -12.00
CA THR A 452 -5.80 14.45 -11.64
C THR A 452 -5.64 14.44 -10.13
N LEU A 453 -5.37 13.26 -9.59
CA LEU A 453 -4.77 13.08 -8.28
C LEU A 453 -3.25 13.11 -8.46
N ARG A 454 -2.62 14.16 -7.94
CA ARG A 454 -1.17 14.34 -7.94
C ARG A 454 -0.61 13.92 -6.59
N VAL A 455 0.43 13.09 -6.59
CA VAL A 455 1.18 12.73 -5.37
C VAL A 455 2.63 13.16 -5.53
N THR A 456 3.17 13.91 -4.57
CA THR A 456 4.56 14.40 -4.63
C THR A 456 5.31 14.01 -3.36
N PRO A 457 6.40 13.23 -3.44
CA PRO A 457 7.26 13.01 -2.28
C PRO A 457 7.99 14.31 -1.94
N THR A 458 8.10 14.63 -0.66
CA THR A 458 8.71 15.89 -0.19
C THR A 458 9.81 15.62 0.82
N PHE A 459 10.86 16.45 0.78
CA PHE A 459 11.87 16.48 1.82
C PHE A 459 12.09 17.90 2.34
N ASP A 460 11.99 18.05 3.64
CA ASP A 460 12.25 19.30 4.35
C ASP A 460 13.44 19.12 5.28
N GLU A 461 14.60 19.63 4.84
CA GLU A 461 15.85 19.57 5.61
C GLU A 461 15.73 20.26 6.99
N THR A 462 14.79 21.21 7.15
CA THR A 462 14.64 21.96 8.39
C THR A 462 13.91 21.17 9.49
N THR A 463 13.15 20.14 9.12
CA THR A 463 12.42 19.27 10.05
C THR A 463 12.98 17.85 10.10
N ALA A 464 13.83 17.48 9.14
CA ALA A 464 14.41 16.14 9.06
C ALA A 464 15.20 15.74 10.32
N THR A 465 14.84 14.60 10.87
CA THR A 465 15.51 13.91 11.96
C THR A 465 16.68 13.06 11.46
N THR A 466 17.71 12.96 12.28
CA THR A 466 18.86 12.08 12.02
C THR A 466 18.55 10.69 12.55
N GLU A 467 18.89 9.64 11.80
CA GLU A 467 18.81 8.27 12.33
C GLU A 467 19.74 8.15 13.55
N PRO A 468 19.32 7.49 14.64
CA PRO A 468 20.21 7.26 15.77
C PRO A 468 21.49 6.56 15.34
N GLY A 469 22.65 7.20 15.57
CA GLY A 469 23.95 6.64 15.25
C GLY A 469 24.59 7.15 13.95
N THR A 470 23.97 8.09 13.24
CA THR A 470 24.58 8.80 12.10
C THR A 470 24.91 10.26 12.43
N ASP A 471 25.77 10.91 11.65
CA ASP A 471 26.23 12.30 11.90
C ASP A 471 25.24 13.36 11.34
N GLY A 472 24.33 12.98 10.45
CA GLY A 472 23.25 13.81 9.91
C GLY A 472 22.27 13.08 8.97
N PRO A 473 21.11 13.68 8.64
CA PRO A 473 20.09 13.06 7.77
C PRO A 473 20.60 12.84 6.33
N ALA A 474 21.57 13.65 5.90
CA ALA A 474 22.17 13.63 4.56
C ALA A 474 23.29 12.59 4.39
N ASP A 475 23.72 11.91 5.45
CA ASP A 475 24.85 10.95 5.39
C ASP A 475 24.53 9.67 4.61
N PHE A 476 23.31 9.54 4.10
CA PHE A 476 22.86 8.49 3.18
C PHE A 476 22.44 9.02 1.80
N ALA A 477 22.96 10.17 1.37
CA ALA A 477 22.83 10.63 -0.01
C ALA A 477 23.67 9.73 -0.95
N ILE A 478 23.21 8.52 -1.22
CA ILE A 478 23.65 7.81 -2.41
C ILE A 478 22.92 8.47 -3.57
N THR A 479 23.64 9.29 -4.33
CA THR A 479 23.21 9.66 -5.68
C THR A 479 23.26 8.40 -6.54
N ILE A 480 22.26 7.53 -6.40
CA ILE A 480 22.01 6.52 -7.43
C ILE A 480 21.49 7.33 -8.60
N ASN A 481 22.19 7.32 -9.73
CA ASN A 481 21.56 7.73 -10.98
C ASN A 481 20.24 6.98 -11.04
N ALA A 482 19.11 7.69 -11.14
CA ALA A 482 17.79 7.08 -11.24
C ALA A 482 17.91 5.88 -12.19
N PRO A 483 17.59 4.65 -11.74
CA PRO A 483 17.87 3.46 -12.51
C PRO A 483 17.27 3.62 -13.91
N ASN A 484 18.13 3.78 -14.91
CA ASN A 484 17.77 3.71 -16.32
C ASN A 484 17.27 2.32 -16.71
N THR A 485 17.43 1.37 -15.78
CA THR A 485 16.77 0.07 -15.71
C THR A 485 16.41 -0.15 -14.24
N VAL A 486 15.12 -0.03 -13.91
CA VAL A 486 14.59 -0.53 -12.63
C VAL A 486 14.54 -2.04 -12.76
N THR A 487 15.49 -2.73 -12.14
CA THR A 487 15.33 -4.15 -11.81
C THR A 487 14.60 -4.17 -10.47
N PRO A 488 13.33 -4.60 -10.42
CA PRO A 488 12.58 -4.73 -9.18
C PRO A 488 12.97 -5.98 -8.40
#